data_AF-A0A7W1TA05-F1
#
_entry.id   AF-A0A7W1TA05-F1
#
_cell.length_a   1.000
_cell.length_b   1.000
_cell.length_c   1.000
_cell.angle_alpha   90.00
_cell.angle_beta   90.00
_cell.angle_gamma   90.00
#
_symmetry.space_group_name_H-M   'P 1'
#
loop_
_entity.id
_entity.type
_entity.pdbx_description
1 polymer ?
#
loop_
_entity_poly.entity_id
_entity_poly.type
_entity_poly.pdbx_seq_one_letter_code
_entity_poly.pdbx_strand_id
1 'polypeptide(L)'
;MTAPPSHSRPLRQGTILILVAGISALLVALAAAFLARMRSDAEEMASVMREAQARIMLLAACNWLQESSRIGWEPNPVGGAPVEHLETFGWIDVRDGKLGPKFYGDNRDDDSRFPIGSARRFPMHVLQRPPCAVQLTVAYNPIPTTSSPNPVSEGDARFGMPYLTNPDPQPVVPNGWLASNFGTSVNATLTVNEPDGTTRSNWAAYLQGDRRPRGNSTGMSWFRLFRDGPATFVVACGGGGTLGFRLQDWTSSGLPTSMTAADKAQFGNDYELFHNLEANECRLFYRVEWSGACMAMDYHYMMHSRGRDFDHYCIWPLNASSTEGVCEYRSQNHAKNMGGTILWIQRLRSEPTHW
;
A
#
# COMPACT_ATOMS: atom_id res chain seq x y z
N MET A 1 19.92 -90.42 -31.98
CA MET A 1 18.60 -90.01 -31.43
C MET A 1 18.65 -88.52 -31.17
N THR A 2 18.07 -87.72 -32.05
CA THR A 2 18.01 -86.25 -31.98
C THR A 2 16.55 -85.85 -31.75
N ALA A 3 16.30 -85.11 -30.67
CA ALA A 3 14.95 -84.70 -30.29
C ALA A 3 14.38 -83.63 -31.25
N PRO A 4 13.07 -83.65 -31.56
CA PRO A 4 12.46 -82.66 -32.43
C PRO A 4 12.38 -81.29 -31.74
N PRO A 5 12.61 -80.18 -32.46
CA PRO A 5 12.57 -78.84 -31.88
C PRO A 5 11.15 -78.47 -31.45
N SER A 6 10.99 -78.09 -30.19
CA SER A 6 9.74 -77.56 -29.66
C SER A 6 9.51 -76.15 -30.19
N HIS A 7 8.62 -76.00 -31.17
CA HIS A 7 8.10 -74.71 -31.60
C HIS A 7 7.22 -74.09 -30.50
N SER A 8 7.83 -73.32 -29.59
CA SER A 8 7.09 -72.41 -28.71
C SER A 8 6.45 -71.33 -29.59
N ARG A 9 5.11 -71.29 -29.66
CA ARG A 9 4.37 -70.29 -30.45
C ARG A 9 4.36 -68.95 -29.70
N PRO A 10 5.04 -67.88 -30.17
CA PRO A 10 5.16 -66.60 -29.43
C PRO A 10 3.98 -65.65 -29.69
N LEU A 11 2.78 -66.15 -29.98
CA LEU A 11 1.65 -65.33 -30.46
C LEU A 11 0.99 -64.46 -29.38
N ARG A 12 1.16 -64.76 -28.08
CA ARG A 12 0.49 -64.03 -26.99
C ARG A 12 1.23 -62.77 -26.50
N GLN A 13 2.54 -62.67 -26.76
CA GLN A 13 3.35 -61.54 -26.27
C GLN A 13 3.11 -60.25 -27.04
N GLY A 14 2.80 -60.34 -28.35
CA GLY A 14 2.56 -59.15 -29.19
C GLY A 14 1.30 -58.37 -28.80
N THR A 15 0.22 -59.04 -28.41
CA THR A 15 -1.03 -58.36 -28.01
C THR A 15 -0.87 -57.56 -26.72
N ILE A 16 -0.13 -58.09 -25.75
CA ILE A 16 0.13 -57.41 -24.48
C ILE A 16 0.93 -56.12 -24.72
N LEU A 17 1.95 -56.16 -25.59
CA LEU A 17 2.74 -54.96 -25.92
C LEU A 17 1.88 -53.87 -26.58
N ILE A 18 0.99 -54.23 -27.49
CA ILE A 18 0.07 -53.27 -28.13
C ILE A 18 -0.86 -52.64 -27.09
N LEU A 19 -1.41 -53.43 -26.16
CA LEU A 19 -2.28 -52.91 -25.09
C LEU A 19 -1.51 -51.98 -24.14
N VAL A 20 -0.32 -52.37 -23.70
CA VAL A 20 0.51 -51.52 -22.80
C VAL A 20 0.93 -50.23 -23.51
N ALA A 21 1.34 -50.30 -24.77
CA ALA A 21 1.67 -49.12 -25.56
C ALA A 21 0.46 -48.22 -25.76
N GLY A 22 -0.72 -48.78 -26.03
CA GLY A 22 -1.98 -48.05 -26.17
C GLY A 22 -2.40 -47.36 -24.87
N ILE A 23 -2.39 -48.07 -23.74
CA ILE A 23 -2.71 -47.49 -22.43
C ILE A 23 -1.69 -46.41 -22.06
N SER A 24 -0.40 -46.65 -22.28
CA SER A 24 0.65 -45.66 -22.01
C SER A 24 0.48 -44.40 -22.87
N ALA A 25 0.18 -44.55 -24.16
CA ALA A 25 -0.10 -43.44 -25.05
C ALA A 25 -1.35 -42.65 -24.61
N LEU A 26 -2.41 -43.33 -24.18
CA LEU A 26 -3.62 -42.68 -23.64
C LEU A 26 -3.33 -41.90 -22.35
N LEU A 27 -2.54 -42.48 -21.43
CA LEU A 27 -2.14 -41.80 -20.20
C LEU A 27 -1.27 -40.57 -20.48
N VAL A 28 -0.33 -40.67 -21.42
CA VAL A 28 0.50 -39.54 -21.85
C VAL A 28 -0.36 -38.44 -22.49
N ALA A 29 -1.32 -38.81 -23.34
CA ALA A 29 -2.23 -37.85 -23.96
C ALA A 29 -3.10 -37.12 -22.91
N LEU A 30 -3.64 -37.85 -21.93
CA LEU A 30 -4.41 -37.25 -20.83
C LEU A 30 -3.53 -36.33 -19.96
N ALA A 31 -2.31 -36.75 -19.63
CA ALA A 31 -1.37 -35.91 -18.89
C ALA A 31 -1.00 -34.63 -19.65
N ALA A 32 -0.76 -34.74 -20.96
CA ALA A 32 -0.47 -33.58 -21.81
C ALA A 32 -1.65 -32.60 -21.89
N ALA A 33 -2.88 -33.11 -22.06
CA ALA A 33 -4.09 -32.27 -22.06
C ALA A 33 -4.32 -31.57 -20.72
N PHE A 34 -4.08 -32.27 -19.61
CA PHE A 34 -4.18 -31.69 -18.26
C PHE A 34 -3.15 -30.58 -18.04
N LEU A 35 -1.88 -30.81 -18.42
CA LEU A 35 -0.82 -29.80 -18.32
C LEU A 35 -1.09 -28.58 -19.21
N ALA A 36 -1.60 -28.79 -20.43
CA ALA A 36 -1.97 -27.70 -21.32
C ALA A 36 -3.10 -26.85 -20.73
N ARG A 37 -4.11 -27.48 -20.13
CA ARG A 37 -5.20 -26.77 -19.45
C ARG A 37 -4.72 -26.00 -18.23
N MET A 38 -3.92 -26.63 -17.35
CA MET A 38 -3.36 -25.94 -16.19
C MET A 38 -2.54 -24.72 -16.56
N ARG A 39 -1.79 -24.79 -17.67
CA ARG A 39 -1.03 -23.65 -18.19
C ARG A 39 -1.96 -22.54 -18.68
N SER A 40 -3.01 -22.88 -19.43
CA SER A 40 -4.01 -21.90 -19.90
C SER A 40 -4.68 -21.20 -18.71
N ASP A 41 -5.12 -21.95 -17.71
CA ASP A 41 -5.77 -21.41 -16.51
C ASP A 41 -4.80 -20.48 -15.73
N ALA A 42 -3.51 -20.84 -15.65
CA ALA A 42 -2.49 -20.01 -15.04
C ALA A 42 -2.23 -18.71 -15.81
N GLU A 43 -2.19 -18.75 -17.14
CA GLU A 43 -2.02 -17.58 -18.00
C GLU A 43 -3.22 -16.61 -17.89
N GLU A 44 -4.45 -17.15 -17.83
CA GLU A 44 -5.67 -16.37 -17.62
C GLU A 44 -5.66 -15.70 -16.23
N MET A 45 -5.37 -16.47 -15.18
CA MET A 45 -5.29 -15.96 -13.81
C MET A 45 -4.22 -14.86 -13.67
N ALA A 46 -3.07 -15.01 -14.34
CA ALA A 46 -2.02 -14.00 -14.34
C ALA A 46 -2.47 -12.67 -14.96
N SER A 47 -3.38 -12.69 -15.94
CA SER A 47 -3.98 -11.48 -16.51
C SER A 47 -4.91 -10.79 -15.49
N VAL A 48 -5.81 -11.56 -14.86
CA VAL A 48 -6.74 -11.05 -13.84
C VAL A 48 -6.00 -10.46 -12.64
N MET A 49 -4.94 -11.13 -12.18
CA MET A 49 -4.10 -10.63 -11.08
C MET A 49 -3.42 -9.31 -11.43
N ARG A 50 -2.85 -9.16 -12.64
CA ARG A 50 -2.23 -7.90 -13.08
C ARG A 50 -3.25 -6.77 -13.17
N GLU A 51 -4.46 -7.05 -13.66
CA GLU A 51 -5.54 -6.05 -13.68
C GLU A 51 -5.96 -5.63 -12.27
N ALA A 52 -6.13 -6.60 -11.36
CA ALA A 52 -6.45 -6.31 -9.96
C ALA A 52 -5.34 -5.47 -9.29
N GLN A 53 -4.08 -5.80 -9.53
CA GLN A 53 -2.93 -5.02 -9.06
C GLN A 53 -2.96 -3.59 -9.62
N ALA A 54 -3.18 -3.42 -10.92
CA ALA A 54 -3.29 -2.09 -11.54
C ALA A 54 -4.42 -1.25 -10.91
N ARG A 55 -5.58 -1.86 -10.60
CA ARG A 55 -6.69 -1.16 -9.93
C ARG A 55 -6.37 -0.80 -8.48
N ILE A 56 -5.66 -1.65 -7.74
CA ILE A 56 -5.18 -1.33 -6.38
C ILE A 56 -4.18 -0.17 -6.44
N MET A 57 -3.36 -0.10 -7.49
CA MET A 57 -2.42 1.00 -7.70
C MET A 57 -3.11 2.33 -8.01
N LEU A 58 -4.29 2.34 -8.62
CA LEU A 58 -5.11 3.55 -8.72
C LEU A 58 -5.49 4.07 -7.32
N LEU A 59 -5.94 3.19 -6.42
CA LEU A 59 -6.25 3.59 -5.04
C LEU A 59 -5.00 4.12 -4.32
N ALA A 60 -3.85 3.47 -4.50
CA ALA A 60 -2.59 3.95 -3.95
C ALA A 60 -2.21 5.35 -4.48
N ALA A 61 -2.43 5.59 -5.77
CA ALA A 61 -2.20 6.89 -6.39
C ALA A 61 -3.15 7.97 -5.87
N CYS A 62 -4.44 7.65 -5.70
CA CYS A 62 -5.43 8.57 -5.10
C CYS A 62 -5.08 8.90 -3.64
N ASN A 63 -4.71 7.90 -2.83
CA ASN A 63 -4.27 8.11 -1.46
C ASN A 63 -2.99 8.95 -1.42
N TRP A 64 -2.05 8.71 -2.32
CA TRP A 64 -0.86 9.56 -2.43
C TRP A 64 -1.24 11.00 -2.77
N LEU A 65 -2.14 11.23 -3.73
CA LEU A 65 -2.61 12.58 -4.08
C LEU A 65 -3.28 13.27 -2.89
N GLN A 66 -4.11 12.57 -2.11
CA GLN A 66 -4.75 13.12 -0.91
C GLN A 66 -3.72 13.43 0.19
N GLU A 67 -2.89 12.47 0.56
CA GLU A 67 -1.91 12.63 1.63
C GLU A 67 -0.83 13.65 1.29
N SER A 68 -0.32 13.64 0.06
CA SER A 68 0.68 14.63 -0.37
C SER A 68 0.10 16.04 -0.53
N SER A 69 -1.23 16.18 -0.62
CA SER A 69 -1.88 17.48 -0.51
C SER A 69 -1.91 18.00 0.94
N ARG A 70 -1.83 17.10 1.94
CA ARG A 70 -1.96 17.40 3.37
C ARG A 70 -0.62 17.45 4.11
N ILE A 71 0.30 16.57 3.75
CA ILE A 71 1.58 16.44 4.45
C ILE A 71 2.52 17.54 3.96
N GLY A 72 3.04 18.29 4.93
CA GLY A 72 4.17 19.19 4.79
C GLY A 72 5.25 18.64 3.87
N TRP A 73 5.47 19.32 2.76
CA TRP A 73 6.63 19.02 1.96
C TRP A 73 7.89 19.60 2.60
N GLU A 74 7.81 20.37 3.69
CA GLU A 74 8.95 21.11 4.26
C GLU A 74 10.23 20.27 4.27
N PRO A 75 11.32 20.73 3.62
CA PRO A 75 12.55 19.95 3.63
C PRO A 75 13.00 19.87 5.09
N ASN A 76 13.37 18.67 5.54
CA ASN A 76 14.00 18.55 6.86
C ASN A 76 15.16 19.54 6.91
N PRO A 77 15.26 20.39 7.95
CA PRO A 77 16.34 21.36 8.04
C PRO A 77 17.67 20.60 7.93
N VAL A 78 18.51 21.02 6.98
CA VAL A 78 19.79 20.34 6.70
C VAL A 78 20.63 20.34 7.98
N GLY A 79 20.84 19.15 8.56
CA GLY A 79 21.60 18.97 9.81
C GLY A 79 20.82 19.13 11.12
N GLY A 80 19.49 19.32 11.07
CA GLY A 80 18.63 19.36 12.25
C GLY A 80 18.11 17.99 12.68
N ALA A 81 17.65 17.89 13.93
CA ALA A 81 16.78 16.79 14.35
C ALA A 81 15.55 16.74 13.42
N PRO A 82 14.98 15.55 13.14
CA PRO A 82 13.75 15.45 12.35
C PRO A 82 12.69 16.36 12.98
N VAL A 83 12.30 17.39 12.23
CA VAL A 83 11.22 18.29 12.65
C VAL A 83 9.94 17.69 12.10
N GLU A 84 8.88 17.70 12.90
CA GLU A 84 7.56 17.31 12.42
C GLU A 84 7.21 18.19 11.21
N HIS A 85 6.95 17.55 10.07
CA HIS A 85 6.53 18.28 8.87
C HIS A 85 5.20 18.97 9.17
N LEU A 86 5.17 20.30 9.06
CA LEU A 86 3.95 21.08 9.26
C LEU A 86 2.95 20.78 8.16
N GLU A 87 1.66 20.68 8.47
CA GLU A 87 0.63 20.39 7.48
C GLU A 87 0.64 21.39 6.31
N THR A 88 0.50 20.89 5.08
CA THR A 88 0.29 21.70 3.87
C THR A 88 -1.20 21.92 3.61
N PHE A 89 -1.51 22.94 2.81
CA PHE A 89 -2.88 23.40 2.56
C PHE A 89 -3.46 22.95 1.21
N GLY A 90 -3.12 21.74 0.75
CA GLY A 90 -3.69 21.16 -0.47
C GLY A 90 -2.91 21.45 -1.76
N TRP A 91 -3.39 20.91 -2.88
CA TRP A 91 -2.89 21.21 -4.24
C TRP A 91 -3.35 22.56 -4.78
N ILE A 92 -4.44 23.07 -4.21
CA ILE A 92 -4.92 24.45 -4.33
C ILE A 92 -5.22 24.90 -2.90
N ASP A 93 -4.62 26.00 -2.48
CA ASP A 93 -4.84 26.57 -1.16
C ASP A 93 -6.20 27.26 -1.14
N VAL A 94 -7.17 26.74 -0.38
CA VAL A 94 -8.52 27.32 -0.31
C VAL A 94 -8.58 28.71 0.29
N ARG A 95 -7.54 29.14 1.01
CA ARG A 95 -7.53 30.44 1.69
C ARG A 95 -7.32 31.59 0.71
N ASP A 96 -6.56 31.35 -0.36
CA ASP A 96 -6.23 32.37 -1.36
C ASP A 96 -6.36 31.93 -2.83
N GLY A 97 -6.75 30.68 -3.08
CA GLY A 97 -6.96 30.10 -4.42
C GLY A 97 -5.69 29.83 -5.21
N LYS A 98 -4.49 29.99 -4.62
CA LYS A 98 -3.22 29.78 -5.33
C LYS A 98 -2.79 28.31 -5.38
N LEU A 99 -1.81 28.03 -6.23
CA LEU A 99 -1.29 26.69 -6.44
C LEU A 99 -0.55 26.19 -5.19
N GLY A 100 -0.81 24.94 -4.83
CA GLY A 100 -0.08 24.23 -3.79
C GLY A 100 0.80 23.11 -4.37
N PRO A 101 1.55 22.41 -3.51
CA PRO A 101 1.50 22.48 -2.04
C PRO A 101 2.35 23.63 -1.48
N LYS A 102 1.80 24.38 -0.51
CA LYS A 102 2.50 25.51 0.15
C LYS A 102 3.10 25.13 1.49
N PHE A 103 4.22 25.75 1.84
CA PHE A 103 4.79 25.68 3.18
C PHE A 103 4.04 26.58 4.16
N TYR A 104 3.99 26.16 5.42
CA TYR A 104 3.32 26.91 6.48
C TYR A 104 4.01 28.27 6.71
N GLY A 105 5.34 28.32 6.65
CA GLY A 105 6.12 29.48 7.07
C GLY A 105 6.18 30.68 6.10
N ASP A 106 5.96 30.47 4.79
CA ASP A 106 6.21 31.54 3.79
C ASP A 106 5.06 31.70 2.78
N ASN A 107 4.02 30.83 2.81
CA ASN A 107 2.94 30.81 1.82
C ASN A 107 3.44 30.87 0.35
N ARG A 108 4.67 30.45 0.09
CA ARG A 108 5.24 30.40 -1.25
C ARG A 108 4.86 29.09 -1.90
N ASP A 109 4.44 29.20 -3.16
CA ASP A 109 4.20 28.07 -4.03
C ASP A 109 5.56 27.41 -4.30
N ASP A 110 5.68 26.10 -4.02
CA ASP A 110 6.87 25.33 -4.37
C ASP A 110 6.60 24.48 -5.61
N ASP A 111 6.56 25.15 -6.75
CA ASP A 111 6.44 24.53 -8.07
C ASP A 111 7.59 23.55 -8.35
N SER A 112 8.69 23.56 -7.59
CA SER A 112 9.83 22.66 -7.86
C SER A 112 9.56 21.20 -7.51
N ARG A 113 8.56 20.91 -6.66
CA ARG A 113 8.35 19.55 -6.12
C ARG A 113 7.49 18.67 -7.00
N PHE A 114 6.38 19.21 -7.47
CA PHE A 114 5.54 18.55 -8.46
C PHE A 114 4.84 19.58 -9.36
N PRO A 115 5.60 20.23 -10.27
CA PRO A 115 5.07 21.27 -11.13
C PRO A 115 3.98 20.74 -12.06
N ILE A 116 3.07 21.62 -12.47
CA ILE A 116 2.14 21.32 -13.57
C ILE A 116 2.97 21.01 -14.83
N GLY A 117 2.59 19.98 -15.57
CA GLY A 117 3.32 19.46 -16.72
C GLY A 117 4.46 18.50 -16.35
N SER A 118 4.62 18.11 -15.08
CA SER A 118 5.61 17.12 -14.66
C SER A 118 5.00 15.77 -14.32
N ALA A 119 5.81 14.72 -14.50
CA ALA A 119 5.46 13.36 -14.12
C ALA A 119 6.32 12.88 -12.94
N ARG A 120 5.72 12.08 -12.06
CA ARG A 120 6.39 11.34 -10.98
C ARG A 120 6.01 9.88 -11.06
N ARG A 121 6.94 9.02 -10.69
CA ARG A 121 6.83 7.57 -10.81
C ARG A 121 7.09 6.92 -9.46
N PHE A 122 6.26 5.93 -9.15
CA PHE A 122 6.22 5.27 -7.86
C PHE A 122 6.19 3.75 -8.11
N PRO A 123 7.36 3.09 -8.19
CA PRO A 123 7.42 1.65 -8.20
C PRO A 123 6.99 1.13 -6.83
N MET A 124 5.98 0.25 -6.80
CA MET A 124 5.39 -0.25 -5.57
C MET A 124 5.86 -1.68 -5.34
N HIS A 125 6.40 -1.91 -4.16
CA HIS A 125 6.83 -3.22 -3.70
C HIS A 125 6.49 -3.37 -2.22
N VAL A 126 6.36 -4.62 -1.79
CA VAL A 126 6.15 -4.93 -0.38
C VAL A 126 7.50 -4.90 0.32
N LEU A 127 7.62 -4.08 1.35
CA LEU A 127 8.82 -4.09 2.19
C LEU A 127 8.85 -5.36 3.05
N GLN A 128 10.05 -5.86 3.37
CA GLN A 128 10.20 -6.97 4.31
C GLN A 128 9.47 -6.64 5.62
N ARG A 129 9.70 -5.42 6.14
CA ARG A 129 8.98 -4.82 7.27
C ARG A 129 8.90 -3.30 7.09
N PRO A 130 7.72 -2.71 6.87
CA PRO A 130 7.58 -1.26 6.79
C PRO A 130 8.07 -0.53 8.07
N PRO A 131 8.47 0.75 7.95
CA PRO A 131 8.61 1.64 9.10
C PRO A 131 7.38 1.58 10.01
N CYS A 132 7.59 1.48 11.32
CA CYS A 132 6.52 1.41 12.30
C CYS A 132 5.50 0.27 12.05
N ALA A 133 5.90 -0.81 11.37
CA ALA A 133 4.97 -1.89 11.02
C ALA A 133 4.26 -2.46 12.24
N VAL A 134 2.93 -2.53 12.16
CA VAL A 134 2.07 -3.12 13.20
C VAL A 134 1.63 -4.53 12.82
N GLN A 135 1.44 -5.37 13.82
CA GLN A 135 0.89 -6.70 13.66
C GLN A 135 -0.56 -6.59 13.21
N LEU A 136 -0.96 -7.47 12.29
CA LEU A 136 -2.36 -7.59 11.88
C LEU A 136 -3.20 -8.35 12.91
N THR A 137 -2.54 -9.08 13.81
CA THR A 137 -3.19 -9.71 14.96
C THR A 137 -3.48 -8.64 16.01
N VAL A 138 -4.76 -8.42 16.28
CA VAL A 138 -5.22 -7.56 17.39
C VAL A 138 -4.55 -8.02 18.67
N ALA A 139 -4.07 -7.05 19.47
CA ALA A 139 -3.49 -7.35 20.77
C ALA A 139 -4.48 -8.18 21.60
N TYR A 140 -4.07 -9.37 22.03
CA TYR A 140 -4.92 -10.24 22.84
C TYR A 140 -5.11 -9.61 24.22
N ASN A 141 -6.26 -8.96 24.45
CA ASN A 141 -6.68 -8.39 25.74
C ASN A 141 -7.88 -9.18 26.29
N PRO A 142 -7.72 -10.47 26.64
CA PRO A 142 -8.81 -11.25 27.21
C PRO A 142 -9.21 -10.66 28.56
N ILE A 143 -10.51 -10.63 28.85
CA ILE A 143 -10.98 -10.30 30.19
C ILE A 143 -10.43 -11.37 31.15
N PRO A 144 -9.64 -11.00 32.17
CA PRO A 144 -9.10 -11.97 33.11
C PRO A 144 -10.24 -12.67 33.85
N THR A 145 -10.29 -13.99 33.77
CA THR A 145 -11.28 -14.84 34.46
C THR A 145 -10.59 -16.08 35.00
N THR A 146 -11.31 -16.97 35.67
CA THR A 146 -10.78 -18.27 36.09
C THR A 146 -10.50 -19.20 34.90
N SER A 147 -11.07 -18.90 33.72
CA SER A 147 -10.94 -19.68 32.48
C SER A 147 -10.11 -18.99 31.38
N SER A 148 -9.61 -17.78 31.59
CA SER A 148 -8.77 -17.10 30.60
C SER A 148 -7.41 -17.79 30.44
N PRO A 149 -6.70 -17.61 29.30
CA PRO A 149 -5.38 -18.22 29.10
C PRO A 149 -4.36 -17.85 30.19
N ASN A 150 -4.52 -16.68 30.79
CA ASN A 150 -3.84 -16.27 32.02
C ASN A 150 -4.90 -16.13 33.11
N PRO A 151 -5.21 -17.21 33.85
CA PRO A 151 -6.32 -17.20 34.78
C PRO A 151 -5.99 -16.37 36.03
N VAL A 152 -6.97 -15.64 36.54
CA VAL A 152 -6.90 -14.92 37.81
C VAL A 152 -7.97 -15.44 38.77
N SER A 153 -7.72 -15.37 40.07
CA SER A 153 -8.71 -15.77 41.08
C SER A 153 -9.84 -14.74 41.15
N GLU A 154 -11.03 -15.15 41.60
CA GLU A 154 -12.19 -14.24 41.74
C GLU A 154 -11.94 -13.06 42.71
N GLY A 155 -10.98 -13.20 43.63
CA GLY A 155 -10.57 -12.13 44.54
C GLY A 155 -9.51 -11.17 43.95
N ASP A 156 -9.00 -11.44 42.75
CA ASP A 156 -8.06 -10.54 42.06
C ASP A 156 -8.80 -9.31 41.54
N ALA A 157 -8.26 -8.11 41.76
CA ALA A 157 -8.84 -6.85 41.32
C ALA A 157 -9.03 -6.76 39.79
N ARG A 158 -8.37 -7.64 39.02
CA ARG A 158 -8.47 -7.73 37.56
C ARG A 158 -9.57 -8.69 37.08
N PHE A 159 -10.12 -9.52 37.97
CA PHE A 159 -11.15 -10.48 37.59
C PHE A 159 -12.38 -9.77 37.00
N GLY A 160 -12.77 -10.16 35.79
CA GLY A 160 -13.91 -9.57 35.08
C GLY A 160 -13.70 -8.16 34.53
N MET A 161 -12.50 -7.58 34.64
CA MET A 161 -12.23 -6.20 34.21
C MET A 161 -11.69 -6.14 32.77
N PRO A 162 -12.28 -5.33 31.87
CA PRO A 162 -11.84 -5.22 30.46
C PRO A 162 -10.68 -4.22 30.31
N TYR A 163 -9.54 -4.50 30.94
CA TYR A 163 -8.36 -3.66 30.80
C TYR A 163 -7.67 -3.87 29.45
N LEU A 164 -7.33 -2.77 28.76
CA LEU A 164 -6.41 -2.78 27.61
C LEU A 164 -4.97 -2.92 28.13
N THR A 165 -4.65 -4.11 28.64
CA THR A 165 -3.33 -4.38 29.24
C THR A 165 -2.19 -4.40 28.23
N ASN A 166 -2.50 -4.74 26.98
CA ASN A 166 -1.58 -4.76 25.86
C ASN A 166 -1.95 -3.60 24.91
N PRO A 167 -1.01 -2.72 24.53
CA PRO A 167 -1.28 -1.61 23.62
C PRO A 167 -1.74 -2.15 22.27
N ASP A 168 -2.79 -1.57 21.72
CA ASP A 168 -3.26 -1.90 20.38
C ASP A 168 -3.17 -0.63 19.54
N PRO A 169 -2.49 -0.64 18.38
CA PRO A 169 -1.86 -1.80 17.71
C PRO A 169 -0.48 -2.22 18.27
N GLN A 170 -0.15 -3.50 18.14
CA GLN A 170 1.18 -4.07 18.51
C GLN A 170 2.18 -3.94 17.35
N PRO A 171 3.48 -3.70 17.59
CA PRO A 171 4.51 -3.69 16.53
C PRO A 171 4.86 -5.10 16.03
N VAL A 172 5.21 -5.26 14.74
CA VAL A 172 5.63 -6.55 14.13
C VAL A 172 6.94 -7.10 14.69
N VAL A 173 7.80 -6.24 15.20
CA VAL A 173 9.01 -6.68 15.89
C VAL A 173 8.62 -7.31 17.23
N PRO A 174 9.30 -8.39 17.66
CA PRO A 174 9.23 -8.84 19.05
C PRO A 174 9.50 -7.64 19.93
N ASN A 175 8.46 -7.18 20.59
CA ASN A 175 8.51 -6.07 21.51
C ASN A 175 8.70 -6.60 22.93
N GLY A 176 8.97 -7.89 23.12
CA GLY A 176 9.17 -8.49 24.44
C GLY A 176 8.04 -8.24 25.43
N TRP A 177 6.83 -7.86 25.00
CA TRP A 177 5.70 -7.79 25.91
C TRP A 177 5.39 -9.22 26.34
N LEU A 178 5.94 -9.61 27.49
CA LEU A 178 5.64 -10.89 28.09
C LEU A 178 4.16 -10.88 28.46
N ALA A 179 3.42 -11.81 27.87
CA ALA A 179 2.02 -12.06 28.22
C ALA A 179 1.83 -12.43 29.71
N SER A 180 2.89 -12.52 30.51
CA SER A 180 2.83 -12.74 31.96
C SER A 180 2.89 -11.45 32.80
N ASN A 181 3.31 -10.31 32.25
CA ASN A 181 3.51 -9.06 32.98
C ASN A 181 2.27 -8.14 32.92
N PHE A 182 1.13 -8.66 33.36
CA PHE A 182 -0.10 -7.88 33.49
C PHE A 182 -0.06 -6.97 34.73
N GLY A 183 -0.10 -5.66 34.53
CA GLY A 183 -0.50 -4.70 35.58
C GLY A 183 0.57 -3.76 36.12
N THR A 184 1.81 -3.82 35.63
CA THR A 184 2.75 -2.72 35.82
C THR A 184 2.38 -1.61 34.84
N SER A 185 1.93 -0.46 35.36
CA SER A 185 1.67 0.73 34.57
C SER A 185 2.84 0.99 33.62
N VAL A 186 2.59 1.55 32.44
CA VAL A 186 3.65 1.97 31.48
C VAL A 186 4.68 2.94 32.13
N ASN A 187 4.35 3.52 33.29
CA ASN A 187 5.20 4.37 34.12
C ASN A 187 5.91 3.65 35.29
N ALA A 188 5.76 2.33 35.44
CA ALA A 188 6.48 1.58 36.46
C ALA A 188 7.94 1.51 36.04
N THR A 189 8.75 2.37 36.65
CA THR A 189 10.21 2.49 36.55
C THR A 189 10.85 1.27 35.88
N LEU A 190 11.01 1.35 34.56
CA LEU A 190 11.74 0.39 33.75
C LEU A 190 13.19 0.40 34.25
N THR A 191 13.50 -0.47 35.20
CA THR A 191 14.89 -0.81 35.51
C THR A 191 15.51 -1.33 34.23
N VAL A 192 16.60 -0.69 33.84
CA VAL A 192 17.15 -0.51 32.47
C VAL A 192 17.62 -1.81 31.77
N ASN A 193 17.30 -3.00 32.29
CA ASN A 193 18.00 -4.23 31.94
C ASN A 193 17.12 -5.38 31.40
N GLU A 194 15.81 -5.21 31.23
CA GLU A 194 14.96 -6.23 30.59
C GLU A 194 14.83 -5.93 29.07
N PRO A 195 15.07 -6.90 28.17
CA PRO A 195 15.22 -6.72 26.72
C PRO A 195 13.89 -6.48 25.96
N ASP A 196 12.87 -5.97 26.64
CA ASP A 196 11.49 -6.27 26.33
C ASP A 196 10.66 -4.99 26.14
N GLY A 197 10.60 -4.51 24.90
CA GLY A 197 9.74 -3.38 24.47
C GLY A 197 10.06 -2.97 23.04
N THR A 198 9.28 -2.07 22.42
CA THR A 198 9.93 -1.00 21.66
C THR A 198 10.61 -0.10 22.68
N THR A 199 11.75 -0.54 23.18
CA THR A 199 12.54 0.18 24.17
C THR A 199 13.14 1.42 23.51
N ARG A 200 13.64 2.34 24.33
CA ARG A 200 14.47 3.46 23.84
C ARG A 200 15.64 2.96 22.98
N SER A 201 16.17 1.76 23.26
CA SER A 201 17.31 1.19 22.53
C SER A 201 16.96 0.58 21.16
N ASN A 202 15.71 0.12 20.94
CA ASN A 202 15.30 -0.44 19.64
C ASN A 202 14.25 0.40 18.89
N TRP A 203 13.76 1.48 19.48
CA TRP A 203 12.82 2.43 18.87
C TRP A 203 13.30 2.92 17.51
N ALA A 204 14.59 3.27 17.40
CA ALA A 204 15.19 3.68 16.12
C ALA A 204 15.07 2.59 15.05
N ALA A 205 15.27 1.31 15.41
CA ALA A 205 15.16 0.19 14.48
C ALA A 205 13.69 -0.09 14.07
N TYR A 206 12.73 0.11 14.99
CA TYR A 206 11.30 0.04 14.70
C TYR A 206 10.85 1.17 13.76
N LEU A 207 11.26 2.41 14.05
CA LEU A 207 11.02 3.56 13.18
C LEU A 207 11.63 3.37 11.79
N GLN A 208 12.80 2.73 11.70
CA GLN A 208 13.46 2.51 10.42
C GLN A 208 12.81 1.39 9.60
N GLY A 209 12.37 0.31 10.25
CA GLY A 209 11.87 -0.90 9.60
C GLY A 209 12.97 -1.74 8.93
N ASP A 210 12.57 -2.69 8.08
CA ASP A 210 13.43 -3.35 7.09
C ASP A 210 12.89 -2.99 5.70
N ARG A 211 13.54 -1.98 5.09
CA ARG A 211 13.12 -1.39 3.82
C ARG A 211 13.55 -2.19 2.59
N ARG A 212 14.12 -3.38 2.76
CA ARG A 212 14.44 -4.24 1.62
C ARG A 212 13.13 -4.69 0.95
N PRO A 213 13.02 -4.61 -0.39
CA PRO A 213 11.86 -5.14 -1.10
C PRO A 213 11.81 -6.66 -0.95
N ARG A 214 10.61 -7.21 -0.76
CA ARG A 214 10.39 -8.66 -0.89
C ARG A 214 10.57 -9.04 -2.34
N GLY A 215 11.45 -10.01 -2.61
CA GLY A 215 11.85 -10.37 -3.97
C GLY A 215 10.68 -10.73 -4.89
N ASN A 216 9.60 -11.31 -4.35
CA ASN A 216 8.40 -11.65 -5.11
C ASN A 216 7.49 -10.46 -5.43
N SER A 217 7.73 -9.28 -4.87
CA SER A 217 6.89 -8.08 -5.06
C SER A 217 7.57 -7.01 -5.93
N THR A 218 8.89 -7.10 -6.10
CA THR A 218 9.67 -6.17 -6.89
C THR A 218 9.20 -6.21 -8.35
N GLY A 219 8.84 -5.05 -8.89
CA GLY A 219 8.41 -4.93 -10.29
C GLY A 219 7.09 -5.64 -10.60
N MET A 220 6.25 -5.89 -9.59
CA MET A 220 4.88 -6.35 -9.85
C MET A 220 3.91 -5.22 -10.13
N SER A 221 4.10 -4.07 -9.49
CA SER A 221 3.10 -2.99 -9.48
C SER A 221 3.75 -1.62 -9.44
N TRP A 222 3.10 -0.65 -10.06
CA TRP A 222 3.57 0.73 -10.07
C TRP A 222 2.42 1.67 -10.40
N PHE A 223 2.60 2.94 -10.07
CA PHE A 223 1.82 4.02 -10.64
C PHE A 223 2.70 5.21 -11.00
N ARG A 224 2.18 6.02 -11.92
CA ARG A 224 2.73 7.29 -12.38
C ARG A 224 1.64 8.34 -12.27
N LEU A 225 2.06 9.51 -11.86
CA LEU A 225 1.22 10.68 -11.75
C LEU A 225 1.81 11.74 -12.66
N PHE A 226 1.00 12.26 -13.57
CA PHE A 226 1.30 13.45 -14.33
C PHE A 226 0.35 14.57 -13.89
N ARG A 227 0.90 15.69 -13.45
CA ARG A 227 0.11 16.83 -13.02
C ARG A 227 -0.32 17.63 -14.25
N ASP A 228 -1.50 17.33 -14.76
CA ASP A 228 -2.07 17.94 -15.97
C ASP A 228 -2.53 19.39 -15.71
N GLY A 229 -2.96 19.69 -14.48
CA GLY A 229 -3.39 21.03 -14.10
C GLY A 229 -3.26 21.30 -12.60
N PRO A 230 -3.84 22.41 -12.11
CA PRO A 230 -3.78 22.80 -10.69
C PRO A 230 -4.25 21.70 -9.73
N ALA A 231 -5.37 21.06 -10.09
CA ALA A 231 -6.09 20.04 -9.32
C ALA A 231 -6.35 18.76 -10.12
N THR A 232 -5.91 18.70 -11.38
CA THR A 232 -6.17 17.58 -12.28
C THR A 232 -4.91 16.78 -12.54
N PHE A 233 -5.03 15.46 -12.46
CA PHE A 233 -3.92 14.52 -12.59
C PHE A 233 -4.27 13.44 -13.59
N VAL A 234 -3.28 13.00 -14.34
CA VAL A 234 -3.33 11.77 -15.12
C VAL A 234 -2.61 10.71 -14.32
N VAL A 235 -3.33 9.64 -13.98
CA VAL A 235 -2.81 8.47 -13.28
C VAL A 235 -2.63 7.36 -14.29
N ALA A 236 -1.40 6.91 -14.47
CA ALA A 236 -1.13 5.65 -15.15
C ALA A 236 -0.72 4.62 -14.12
N CYS A 237 -1.40 3.49 -14.07
CA CYS A 237 -1.10 2.43 -13.12
C CYS A 237 -1.02 1.11 -13.85
N GLY A 238 -0.12 0.24 -13.40
CA GLY A 238 0.08 -1.03 -14.08
C GLY A 238 0.55 -2.15 -13.18
N GLY A 239 0.31 -3.35 -13.70
CA GLY A 239 0.82 -4.60 -13.16
C GLY A 239 1.78 -5.23 -14.19
N GLY A 240 3.08 -5.20 -13.91
CA GLY A 240 4.12 -5.67 -14.82
C GLY A 240 5.52 -5.11 -14.55
N GLY A 241 6.47 -5.62 -15.32
CA GLY A 241 7.90 -5.47 -15.05
C GLY A 241 8.53 -4.19 -15.57
N THR A 242 7.83 -3.31 -16.30
CA THR A 242 8.46 -2.09 -16.86
C THR A 242 8.65 -0.99 -15.83
N LEU A 243 8.06 -1.14 -14.64
CA LEU A 243 8.05 -0.13 -13.58
C LEU A 243 7.43 1.20 -14.03
N GLY A 244 6.60 1.18 -15.08
CA GLY A 244 5.92 2.34 -15.64
C GLY A 244 6.73 3.15 -16.64
N PHE A 245 7.88 2.65 -17.09
CA PHE A 245 8.59 3.27 -18.21
C PHE A 245 7.86 3.04 -19.53
N ARG A 246 8.01 3.98 -20.46
CA ARG A 246 7.47 3.87 -21.82
C ARG A 246 8.55 3.47 -22.81
N LEU A 247 8.16 2.79 -23.89
CA LEU A 247 9.06 2.53 -25.01
C LEU A 247 9.72 3.81 -25.56
N GLN A 248 8.95 4.89 -25.63
CA GLN A 248 9.42 6.19 -26.11
C GLN A 248 10.53 6.76 -25.20
N ASP A 249 10.50 6.45 -23.90
CA ASP A 249 11.52 6.89 -22.95
C ASP A 249 12.86 6.14 -23.20
N TRP A 250 12.82 4.98 -23.87
CA TRP A 250 14.02 4.23 -24.27
C TRP A 250 14.70 4.82 -25.50
N THR A 251 13.91 5.23 -26.51
CA THR A 251 14.39 5.58 -27.86
C THR A 251 14.49 7.08 -28.12
N SER A 252 13.88 7.94 -27.31
CA SER A 252 13.85 9.38 -27.57
C SER A 252 15.21 10.05 -27.37
N SER A 253 15.98 10.16 -28.45
CA SER A 253 17.11 11.09 -28.54
C SER A 253 16.59 12.53 -28.73
N GLY A 254 16.16 13.21 -27.66
CA GLY A 254 15.91 14.66 -27.72
C GLY A 254 14.72 15.22 -26.95
N LEU A 255 13.84 14.38 -26.39
CA LEU A 255 12.95 14.80 -25.30
C LEU A 255 13.60 14.40 -23.96
N PRO A 256 13.26 15.04 -22.82
CA PRO A 256 13.74 14.58 -21.53
C PRO A 256 13.29 13.12 -21.32
N THR A 257 14.18 12.17 -21.60
CA THR A 257 13.94 10.74 -21.41
C THR A 257 13.73 10.52 -19.93
N SER A 258 12.58 9.97 -19.55
CA SER A 258 12.33 9.62 -18.15
C SER A 258 13.27 8.52 -17.65
N MET A 259 13.88 7.75 -18.57
CA MET A 259 14.86 6.71 -18.29
C MET A 259 16.29 7.23 -18.33
N THR A 260 16.96 7.17 -17.18
CA THR A 260 18.41 7.37 -17.09
C THR A 260 19.17 6.11 -17.57
N ALA A 261 20.49 6.21 -17.76
CA ALA A 261 21.32 5.03 -18.04
C ALA A 261 21.24 3.97 -16.93
N ALA A 262 21.10 4.41 -15.66
CA ALA A 262 20.90 3.51 -14.53
C ALA A 262 19.56 2.78 -14.59
N ASP A 263 18.52 3.43 -15.12
CA ASP A 263 17.21 2.78 -15.33
C ASP A 263 17.29 1.74 -16.45
N LYS A 264 17.97 2.04 -17.57
CA LYS A 264 18.20 1.07 -18.65
C LYS A 264 18.99 -0.15 -18.18
N ALA A 265 19.97 0.06 -17.28
CA ALA A 265 20.75 -1.02 -16.69
C ALA A 265 19.90 -2.01 -15.87
N GLN A 266 18.77 -1.58 -15.30
CA GLN A 266 17.84 -2.49 -14.59
C GLN A 266 17.23 -3.54 -15.53
N PHE A 267 17.17 -3.24 -16.82
CA PHE A 267 16.70 -4.12 -17.88
C PHE A 267 17.85 -4.74 -18.68
N GLY A 268 19.06 -4.79 -18.10
CA GLY A 268 20.25 -5.32 -18.77
C GLY A 268 20.68 -4.51 -20.00
N ASN A 269 20.19 -3.28 -20.17
CA ASN A 269 20.31 -2.49 -21.40
C ASN A 269 19.77 -3.21 -22.65
N ASP A 270 18.85 -4.16 -22.49
CA ASP A 270 18.25 -4.94 -23.57
C ASP A 270 16.87 -4.37 -23.93
N TYR A 271 16.78 -3.79 -25.13
CA TYR A 271 15.55 -3.22 -25.65
C TYR A 271 14.47 -4.28 -25.89
N GLU A 272 14.84 -5.47 -26.38
CA GLU A 272 13.89 -6.53 -26.69
C GLU A 272 13.30 -7.10 -25.39
N LEU A 273 14.12 -7.25 -24.35
CA LEU A 273 13.62 -7.59 -23.02
C LEU A 273 12.61 -6.56 -22.52
N PHE A 274 12.93 -5.27 -22.59
CA PHE A 274 12.03 -4.20 -22.16
C PHE A 274 10.71 -4.20 -22.95
N HIS A 275 10.79 -4.31 -24.28
CA HIS A 275 9.63 -4.37 -25.16
C HIS A 275 8.73 -5.58 -24.86
N ASN A 276 9.33 -6.74 -24.57
CA ASN A 276 8.60 -7.93 -24.14
C ASN A 276 7.92 -7.74 -22.77
N LEU A 277 8.56 -7.04 -21.82
CA LEU A 277 7.95 -6.72 -20.52
C LEU A 277 6.77 -5.76 -20.68
N GLU A 278 6.89 -4.77 -21.56
CA GLU A 278 5.83 -3.81 -21.88
C GLU A 278 4.63 -4.47 -22.56
N ALA A 279 4.87 -5.34 -23.55
CA ALA A 279 3.81 -6.09 -24.22
C ALA A 279 3.04 -7.00 -23.24
N ASN A 280 3.71 -7.46 -22.18
CA ASN A 280 3.14 -8.28 -21.11
C ASN A 280 2.69 -7.45 -19.90
N GLU A 281 2.52 -6.14 -20.00
CA GLU A 281 2.09 -5.32 -18.88
C GLU A 281 0.61 -4.95 -18.99
N CYS A 282 -0.13 -5.07 -17.88
CA CYS A 282 -1.46 -4.48 -17.82
C CYS A 282 -1.30 -3.00 -17.45
N ARG A 283 -1.76 -2.09 -18.31
CA ARG A 283 -1.75 -0.64 -18.07
C ARG A 283 -3.16 -0.08 -18.11
N LEU A 284 -3.48 0.73 -17.12
CA LEU A 284 -4.73 1.45 -17.03
C LEU A 284 -4.44 2.93 -16.84
N PHE A 285 -5.23 3.76 -17.51
CA PHE A 285 -5.08 5.20 -17.51
C PHE A 285 -6.35 5.85 -16.96
N TYR A 286 -6.16 6.80 -16.07
CA TYR A 286 -7.24 7.56 -15.45
C TYR A 286 -6.90 9.03 -15.45
N ARG A 287 -7.94 9.86 -15.57
CA ARG A 287 -7.87 11.26 -15.20
C ARG A 287 -8.60 11.42 -13.88
N VAL A 288 -8.02 12.19 -12.97
CA VAL A 288 -8.48 12.36 -11.60
C VAL A 288 -8.50 13.84 -11.30
N GLU A 289 -9.59 14.33 -10.71
CA GLU A 289 -9.66 15.68 -10.17
C GLU A 289 -9.68 15.63 -8.65
N TRP A 290 -8.76 16.36 -8.04
CA TRP A 290 -8.73 16.65 -6.62
C TRP A 290 -9.42 17.99 -6.36
N SER A 291 -10.21 18.08 -5.29
CA SER A 291 -10.89 19.31 -4.89
C SER A 291 -10.55 19.64 -3.45
N GLY A 292 -10.00 20.83 -3.23
CA GLY A 292 -9.84 21.40 -1.90
C GLY A 292 -11.15 21.84 -1.26
N ALA A 293 -12.25 21.92 -2.02
CA ALA A 293 -13.54 22.44 -1.54
C ALA A 293 -14.46 21.35 -0.95
N CYS A 294 -14.15 20.07 -1.15
CA CYS A 294 -15.00 18.97 -0.71
C CYS A 294 -14.31 18.21 0.42
N MET A 295 -14.81 18.39 1.64
CA MET A 295 -14.55 17.46 2.73
C MET A 295 -15.56 16.31 2.61
N ALA A 296 -15.08 15.08 2.54
CA ALA A 296 -15.94 13.95 2.85
C ALA A 296 -16.17 13.96 4.37
N MET A 297 -17.31 14.51 4.81
CA MET A 297 -17.81 14.26 6.15
C MET A 297 -18.54 12.92 6.13
N ASP A 298 -17.90 11.86 6.61
CA ASP A 298 -18.69 10.78 7.20
C ASP A 298 -19.35 11.31 8.50
N TYR A 299 -20.59 10.87 8.71
CA TYR A 299 -21.67 11.52 9.46
C TYR A 299 -21.49 11.72 10.99
N HIS A 300 -22.30 12.69 11.50
CA HIS A 300 -22.81 12.97 12.87
C HIS A 300 -22.02 14.01 13.69
N TYR A 301 -22.50 15.22 14.02
CA TYR A 301 -23.84 15.73 14.35
C TYR A 301 -24.10 17.11 13.68
N MET A 302 -25.18 17.23 12.89
CA MET A 302 -25.81 18.53 12.66
C MET A 302 -26.58 18.92 13.92
N MET A 303 -25.91 19.54 14.89
CA MET A 303 -26.61 20.25 15.95
C MET A 303 -27.10 21.58 15.36
N HIS A 304 -28.40 21.64 15.10
CA HIS A 304 -29.11 22.86 14.75
C HIS A 304 -28.84 23.97 15.77
N SER A 305 -28.35 25.13 15.32
CA SER A 305 -28.83 26.40 15.87
C SER A 305 -28.90 27.47 14.78
N ARG A 306 -30.12 27.70 14.31
CA ARG A 306 -30.53 28.99 13.75
C ARG A 306 -30.31 30.03 14.86
N GLY A 307 -29.30 30.89 14.78
CA GLY A 307 -29.29 32.05 15.69
C GLY A 307 -28.00 32.82 15.97
N ARG A 308 -26.82 32.46 15.45
CA ARG A 308 -25.63 33.31 15.62
C ARG A 308 -24.83 33.39 14.32
N ASP A 309 -24.40 34.61 13.98
CA ASP A 309 -23.71 35.05 12.75
C ASP A 309 -22.29 34.45 12.55
N PHE A 310 -22.09 33.16 12.85
CA PHE A 310 -20.83 32.49 12.61
C PHE A 310 -20.92 31.54 11.41
N ASP A 311 -19.87 31.64 10.59
CA ASP A 311 -19.69 31.03 9.28
C ASP A 311 -19.97 29.51 9.27
N HIS A 312 -20.71 29.03 8.26
CA HIS A 312 -21.27 27.68 8.18
C HIS A 312 -20.23 26.56 7.92
N TYR A 313 -18.94 26.87 8.05
CA TYR A 313 -17.82 26.00 7.68
C TYR A 313 -17.01 25.47 8.87
N CYS A 314 -17.47 25.66 10.11
CA CYS A 314 -16.85 25.06 11.30
C CYS A 314 -17.39 23.64 11.55
N ILE A 315 -16.49 22.67 11.72
CA ILE A 315 -16.81 21.28 12.05
C ILE A 315 -16.16 20.91 13.37
N TRP A 316 -16.90 20.17 14.19
CA TRP A 316 -16.48 19.68 15.50
C TRP A 316 -16.22 18.17 15.44
N PRO A 317 -15.24 17.63 16.20
CA PRO A 317 -14.97 16.19 16.21
C PRO A 317 -16.12 15.36 16.81
N LEU A 318 -16.15 14.08 16.45
CA LEU A 318 -16.96 13.07 17.12
C LEU A 318 -16.69 13.14 18.63
N ASN A 319 -17.76 13.23 19.44
CA ASN A 319 -17.73 13.38 20.90
C ASN A 319 -17.32 14.75 21.49
N ALA A 320 -17.28 15.82 20.71
CA ALA A 320 -17.33 17.17 21.28
C ALA A 320 -18.75 17.47 21.79
N SER A 321 -19.15 16.90 22.93
CA SER A 321 -20.26 17.46 23.69
C SER A 321 -19.81 18.80 24.25
N SER A 322 -20.05 19.90 23.52
CA SER A 322 -20.00 21.22 24.15
C SER A 322 -21.26 21.34 25.00
N THR A 323 -21.14 21.06 26.29
CA THR A 323 -22.04 21.70 27.25
C THR A 323 -21.73 23.19 27.22
N GLU A 324 -22.73 24.02 26.90
CA GLU A 324 -22.61 25.48 26.99
C GLU A 324 -22.04 25.86 28.36
N GLY A 325 -20.86 26.48 28.37
CA GLY A 325 -20.19 26.99 29.58
C GLY A 325 -18.81 26.40 29.83
N VAL A 326 -17.84 27.30 30.11
CA VAL A 326 -16.44 27.16 30.61
C VAL A 326 -15.50 26.13 29.93
N CYS A 327 -16.04 25.14 29.24
CA CYS A 327 -15.37 24.05 28.54
C CYS A 327 -15.42 24.19 27.01
N GLU A 328 -16.03 25.26 26.46
CA GLU A 328 -16.10 25.53 25.01
C GLU A 328 -14.70 25.62 24.34
N TYR A 329 -13.65 25.90 25.10
CA TYR A 329 -12.28 25.94 24.59
C TYR A 329 -11.61 24.56 24.51
N ARG A 330 -12.28 23.47 24.88
CA ARG A 330 -11.68 22.11 24.89
C ARG A 330 -11.88 21.32 23.61
N SER A 331 -12.82 21.69 22.75
CA SER A 331 -12.91 21.11 21.43
C SER A 331 -11.91 21.83 20.53
N GLN A 332 -10.85 21.11 20.14
CA GLN A 332 -9.92 21.59 19.12
C GLN A 332 -10.73 21.96 17.88
N ASN A 333 -10.73 23.24 17.53
CA ASN A 333 -11.12 23.66 16.19
C ASN A 333 -10.18 22.94 15.24
N HIS A 334 -10.69 21.97 14.49
CA HIS A 334 -9.90 21.35 13.45
C HIS A 334 -9.52 22.40 12.41
N ALA A 335 -8.35 22.21 11.79
CA ALA A 335 -7.92 23.04 10.69
C ALA A 335 -9.05 23.15 9.66
N LYS A 336 -9.32 24.38 9.19
CA LYS A 336 -10.45 24.72 8.30
C LYS A 336 -10.44 23.98 6.95
N ASN A 337 -9.47 23.10 6.70
CA ASN A 337 -9.47 22.18 5.59
C ASN A 337 -8.51 21.00 5.85
N MET A 338 -9.03 19.78 6.06
CA MET A 338 -8.21 18.59 6.41
C MET A 338 -7.51 17.93 5.20
N GLY A 339 -7.24 18.70 4.14
CA GLY A 339 -6.83 18.16 2.84
C GLY A 339 -8.04 17.89 1.95
N GLY A 340 -7.89 18.14 0.66
CA GLY A 340 -8.97 17.97 -0.31
C GLY A 340 -9.26 16.52 -0.63
N THR A 341 -10.38 16.27 -1.29
CA THR A 341 -10.82 14.92 -1.70
C THR A 341 -10.74 14.72 -3.21
N ILE A 342 -10.90 13.48 -3.67
CA ILE A 342 -11.05 13.18 -5.09
C ILE A 342 -12.51 13.46 -5.50
N LEU A 343 -12.72 14.41 -6.41
CA LEU A 343 -14.04 14.79 -6.90
C LEU A 343 -14.58 13.77 -7.92
N TRP A 344 -13.73 13.36 -8.86
CA TRP A 344 -14.09 12.33 -9.85
C TRP A 344 -12.86 11.59 -10.37
N ILE A 345 -13.12 10.40 -10.91
CA ILE A 345 -12.16 9.54 -11.57
C ILE A 345 -12.76 9.10 -12.90
N GLN A 346 -12.07 9.38 -14.00
CA GLN A 346 -12.47 9.00 -15.35
C GLN A 346 -11.45 8.04 -15.95
N ARG A 347 -11.87 6.82 -16.29
CA ARG A 347 -11.03 5.88 -17.05
C ARG A 347 -10.83 6.40 -18.48
N LEU A 348 -9.58 6.49 -18.92
CA LEU A 348 -9.22 6.83 -20.29
C LEU A 348 -9.17 5.56 -21.14
N ARG A 349 -9.62 5.65 -22.39
CA ARG A 349 -9.66 4.51 -23.32
C ARG A 349 -8.30 4.23 -23.95
N SER A 350 -7.48 5.26 -24.10
CA SER A 350 -6.17 5.20 -24.72
C SER A 350 -5.12 5.81 -23.81
N GLU A 351 -3.87 5.46 -24.07
CA GLU A 351 -2.72 6.10 -23.46
C GLU A 351 -2.74 7.62 -23.75
N PRO A 352 -2.64 8.47 -22.72
CA PRO A 352 -2.56 9.92 -22.91
C PRO A 352 -1.22 10.31 -23.54
N THR A 353 -1.17 11.42 -24.27
CA THR A 353 0.07 11.88 -24.93
C THR A 353 1.14 12.30 -23.91
N HIS A 354 0.71 12.80 -22.74
CA HIS A 354 1.58 13.28 -21.68
C HIS A 354 1.29 12.50 -20.38
N TRP A 355 2.21 11.61 -19.97
CA TRP A 355 2.19 10.94 -18.66
C TRP A 355 3.56 10.42 -18.23
#